data_AF-A0A225V1V0-F1
#
_entry.id   AF-A0A225V1V0-F1
#
_cell.length_a   1.000
_cell.length_b   1.000
_cell.length_c   1.000
_cell.angle_alpha   90.00
_cell.angle_beta   90.00
_cell.angle_gamma   90.00
#
_symmetry.space_group_name_H-M   'P 1'
#
loop_
_entity.id
_entity.type
_entity.pdbx_description
1 polymer ?
#
loop_
_entity_poly.entity_id
_entity_poly.type
_entity_poly.pdbx_seq_one_letter_code
_entity_poly.pdbx_strand_id
1 'polypeptide(L)'
;MRESNQPVLLLAVTLLFRSRSEFDALPHVISSVSVFLDSSVDLPLDNACSLGSIRLLDRIWTSSEGIDLKKSCWTLRKYIRTDKYYRQHLFRSTLIMAVKDFAMIKWFCQKFSDCSKTLSQK
;
A
#
# COMPACT_ATOMS: atom_id res chain seq x y z
N MET A 1 14.35 4.25 17.52
CA MET A 1 13.73 5.52 17.09
C MET A 1 12.34 5.18 16.58
N ARG A 2 11.30 5.65 17.26
CA ARG A 2 9.90 5.29 17.01
C ARG A 2 9.37 6.32 16.01
N GLU A 3 9.40 6.00 14.70
CA GLU A 3 8.70 6.82 13.72
C GLU A 3 7.22 6.80 14.08
N SER A 4 6.70 7.94 14.51
CA SER A 4 5.28 8.16 14.69
C SER A 4 4.62 7.92 13.33
N ASN A 5 3.94 6.79 13.19
CA ASN A 5 3.03 6.49 12.09
C ASN A 5 1.92 7.55 12.06
N GLN A 6 2.21 8.73 11.51
CA GLN A 6 1.15 9.67 11.15
C GLN A 6 0.43 9.08 9.94
N PRO A 7 -0.90 8.85 10.02
CA PRO A 7 -1.67 8.40 8.88
C PRO A 7 -1.54 9.46 7.78
N VAL A 8 -1.12 9.05 6.59
CA VAL A 8 -1.05 9.92 5.42
C VAL A 8 -2.48 10.37 5.11
N LEU A 9 -2.82 11.59 5.53
CA LEU A 9 -4.14 12.14 5.30
C LEU A 9 -4.31 12.46 3.81
N LEU A 10 -5.48 12.12 3.27
CA LEU A 10 -5.88 12.55 1.95
C LEU A 10 -6.04 14.07 1.96
N LEU A 11 -5.33 14.75 1.06
CA LEU A 11 -5.37 16.21 0.95
C LEU A 11 -6.81 16.72 0.80
N ALA A 12 -7.65 15.99 0.05
CA ALA A 12 -9.07 16.31 -0.09
C ALA A 12 -9.81 16.33 1.26
N VAL A 13 -9.52 15.37 2.15
CA VAL A 13 -10.11 15.32 3.49
C VAL A 13 -9.60 16.47 4.34
N THR A 14 -8.29 16.75 4.33
CA THR A 14 -7.73 17.90 5.04
C THR A 14 -8.36 19.22 4.60
N LEU A 15 -8.58 19.42 3.30
CA LEU A 15 -9.22 20.62 2.76
C LEU A 15 -10.70 20.73 3.14
N LEU A 16 -11.45 19.61 3.07
CA LEU A 16 -12.85 19.58 3.49
C LEU A 16 -13.00 19.95 4.97
N PHE A 17 -12.21 19.34 5.84
CA PHE A 17 -12.29 19.58 7.29
C PHE A 17 -11.73 20.94 7.70
N ARG A 18 -10.78 21.51 6.95
CA ARG A 18 -10.30 22.89 7.18
C ARG A 18 -11.42 23.93 7.08
N SER A 19 -12.47 23.66 6.30
CA SER A 19 -13.63 24.55 6.18
C SER A 19 -14.65 24.40 7.33
N ARG A 20 -14.42 23.48 8.27
CA ARG A 20 -15.36 23.10 9.34
C ARG A 20 -14.65 23.16 10.70
N SER A 21 -14.64 24.34 11.33
CA SER A 21 -13.98 24.58 12.62
C SER A 21 -14.50 23.70 13.77
N GLU A 22 -15.70 23.13 13.62
CA GLU A 22 -16.30 22.15 14.53
C GLU A 22 -15.42 20.91 14.75
N PHE A 23 -14.58 20.56 13.76
CA PHE A 23 -13.73 19.36 13.80
C PHE A 23 -12.27 19.64 14.18
N ASP A 24 -11.90 20.90 14.47
CA ASP A 24 -10.52 21.26 14.84
C ASP A 24 -10.07 20.55 16.13
N ALA A 25 -11.00 20.31 17.05
CA ALA A 25 -10.77 19.56 18.29
C ALA A 25 -10.80 18.03 18.10
N LEU A 26 -11.09 17.52 16.89
CA LEU A 26 -11.35 16.10 16.61
C LEU A 26 -10.41 15.54 15.52
N PRO A 27 -9.08 15.58 15.71
CA PRO A 27 -8.12 15.11 14.70
C PRO A 27 -8.26 13.63 14.37
N HIS A 28 -8.75 12.82 15.32
CA HIS A 28 -9.01 11.39 15.10
C HIS A 28 -10.13 11.15 14.08
N VAL A 29 -11.16 12.01 14.02
CA VAL A 29 -12.25 11.90 13.04
C VAL A 29 -11.72 12.16 11.64
N ILE A 30 -10.90 13.20 11.46
CA ILE A 30 -10.25 13.53 10.18
C ILE A 30 -9.41 12.33 9.71
N SER A 31 -8.66 11.72 10.64
CA SER A 31 -7.89 10.51 10.35
C SER A 31 -8.78 9.33 9.95
N SER A 32 -9.84 9.04 10.70
CA SER A 32 -10.75 7.93 10.40
C SER A 32 -11.44 8.11 9.04
N VAL A 33 -11.92 9.31 8.74
CA VAL A 33 -12.54 9.62 7.44
C VAL A 33 -11.53 9.52 6.31
N SER A 34 -10.29 9.98 6.54
CA SER A 34 -9.22 9.82 5.56
C SER A 34 -8.91 8.34 5.28
N VAL A 35 -8.82 7.50 6.32
CA VAL A 35 -8.58 6.06 6.14
C VAL A 35 -9.77 5.38 5.46
N PHE A 36 -11.00 5.78 5.80
CA PHE A 36 -12.22 5.24 5.21
C PHE A 36 -12.34 5.57 3.71
N LEU A 37 -12.01 6.80 3.31
CA LEU A 37 -12.08 7.25 1.91
C LEU A 37 -10.88 6.81 1.07
N ASP A 38 -9.83 6.29 1.69
CA ASP A 38 -8.61 5.87 1.01
C ASP A 38 -8.78 4.53 0.31
N SER A 39 -9.58 4.49 -0.76
CA SER A 39 -9.76 3.31 -1.61
C SER A 39 -8.49 2.92 -2.37
N SER A 40 -7.47 3.79 -2.39
CA SER A 40 -6.22 3.54 -3.11
C SER A 40 -5.44 2.34 -2.55
N VAL A 41 -5.65 2.00 -1.26
CA VAL A 41 -4.97 0.89 -0.60
C VAL A 41 -5.51 -0.49 -0.99
N ASP A 42 -6.71 -0.53 -1.56
CA ASP A 42 -7.34 -1.76 -2.05
C ASP A 42 -7.08 -1.97 -3.56
N LEU A 43 -6.36 -1.03 -4.20
CA LEU A 43 -5.91 -1.16 -5.57
C LEU A 43 -4.85 -2.29 -5.69
N PRO A 44 -4.98 -3.19 -6.69
CA PRO A 44 -3.93 -4.14 -7.01
C PRO A 44 -2.58 -3.47 -7.30
N LEU A 45 -1.50 -4.07 -6.82
CA LEU A 45 -0.14 -3.51 -6.93
C LEU A 45 0.33 -3.41 -8.40
N ASP A 46 -0.15 -4.28 -9.29
CA ASP A 46 0.08 -4.20 -10.73
C ASP A 46 -0.65 -3.03 -11.39
N ASN A 47 -1.89 -2.77 -10.98
CA ASN A 47 -2.60 -1.55 -11.39
C ASN A 47 -1.92 -0.29 -10.86
N ALA A 48 -1.47 -0.29 -9.60
CA ALA A 48 -0.70 0.82 -9.03
C ALA A 48 0.65 1.02 -9.73
N CYS A 49 1.29 -0.06 -10.17
CA CYS A 49 2.54 -0.05 -10.95
C CYS A 49 2.33 0.64 -12.29
N SER A 50 1.19 0.38 -12.97
CA SER A 50 0.84 1.04 -14.24
C SER A 50 0.74 2.57 -14.13
N LEU A 51 0.45 3.10 -12.93
CA LEU A 51 0.35 4.54 -12.66
C LEU A 51 1.72 5.21 -12.45
N GLY A 52 2.82 4.47 -12.43
CA GLY A 52 4.17 5.04 -12.31
C GLY A 52 4.47 5.69 -10.95
N SER A 53 3.66 5.43 -9.92
CA SER A 53 3.76 6.13 -8.63
C SER A 53 4.34 5.25 -7.53
N ILE A 54 5.64 5.37 -7.26
CA ILE A 54 6.31 4.67 -6.14
C ILE A 54 5.68 5.05 -4.79
N ARG A 55 5.22 6.29 -4.63
CA ARG A 55 4.52 6.73 -3.41
C ARG A 55 3.23 5.96 -3.19
N LEU A 56 2.49 5.64 -4.25
CA LEU A 56 1.27 4.82 -4.17
C LEU A 56 1.62 3.37 -3.83
N LEU A 57 2.65 2.81 -4.46
CA LEU A 57 3.13 1.45 -4.16
C LEU A 57 3.53 1.31 -2.69
N ASP A 58 4.28 2.28 -2.14
CA ASP A 58 4.70 2.26 -0.75
C ASP A 58 3.53 2.46 0.20
N ARG A 59 2.53 3.30 -0.15
CA ARG A 59 1.30 3.42 0.62
C ARG A 59 0.52 2.11 0.70
N ILE A 60 0.32 1.43 -0.43
CA ILE A 60 -0.36 0.12 -0.48
C ILE A 60 0.44 -0.90 0.35
N TRP A 61 1.77 -0.93 0.19
CA TRP A 61 2.64 -1.83 0.92
C TRP A 61 2.58 -1.61 2.44
N THR A 62 2.76 -0.38 2.91
CA THR A 62 2.74 -0.03 4.34
C THR A 62 1.37 -0.26 4.96
N SER A 63 0.29 0.01 4.22
CA SER A 63 -1.07 -0.29 4.68
C SER A 63 -1.34 -1.78 4.91
N SER A 64 -0.51 -2.68 4.34
CA SER A 64 -0.59 -4.12 4.59
C SER A 64 0.15 -4.57 5.86
N GLU A 65 1.04 -3.75 6.43
CA GLU A 65 1.83 -4.09 7.63
C GLU A 65 1.01 -4.07 8.90
N GLY A 66 -0.01 -3.20 8.96
CA GLY A 66 -0.89 -3.04 10.12
C GLY A 66 -2.12 -3.96 10.12
N ILE A 67 -2.22 -4.91 9.18
CA ILE A 67 -3.42 -5.75 9.08
C ILE A 67 -3.35 -6.91 10.06
N ASP A 68 -4.42 -7.04 10.86
CA ASP A 68 -4.61 -8.22 11.69
C ASP A 68 -4.85 -9.46 10.82
N LEU A 69 -3.82 -10.30 10.75
CA LEU A 69 -3.84 -11.54 9.97
C LEU A 69 -4.81 -12.58 10.54
N LYS A 70 -5.20 -12.46 11.82
CA LYS A 70 -6.13 -13.39 12.49
C LYS A 70 -7.58 -13.15 12.10
N LYS A 71 -7.93 -11.93 11.67
CA LYS A 71 -9.28 -11.58 11.22
C LYS A 71 -9.60 -12.28 9.90
N SER A 72 -10.72 -12.98 9.80
CA SER A 72 -11.10 -13.82 8.65
C SER A 72 -11.56 -13.05 7.39
N CYS A 73 -11.44 -11.72 7.37
CA CYS A 73 -11.86 -10.92 6.22
C CYS A 73 -10.89 -11.07 5.04
N TRP A 74 -11.45 -11.30 3.85
CA TRP A 74 -10.71 -11.25 2.59
C TRP A 74 -10.36 -9.79 2.27
N THR A 75 -9.07 -9.49 2.15
CA THR A 75 -8.57 -8.19 1.67
C THR A 75 -7.29 -8.40 0.88
N LEU A 76 -7.11 -7.65 -0.21
CA LEU A 76 -5.94 -7.79 -1.08
C LEU A 76 -4.62 -7.60 -0.31
N ARG A 77 -4.62 -6.62 0.59
CA ARG A 77 -3.50 -6.30 1.48
C ARG A 77 -3.11 -7.46 2.41
N LYS A 78 -4.08 -8.25 2.88
CA LYS A 78 -3.80 -9.47 3.65
C LYS A 78 -3.09 -10.51 2.79
N TYR A 79 -3.57 -10.73 1.56
CA TYR A 79 -3.00 -11.72 0.65
C TYR A 79 -1.57 -11.37 0.20
N ILE A 80 -1.23 -10.08 0.08
CA ILE A 80 0.15 -9.63 -0.11
C ILE A 80 1.08 -10.18 0.99
N ARG A 81 0.57 -10.40 2.22
CA ARG A 81 1.35 -10.86 3.37
C ARG A 81 1.22 -12.34 3.70
N THR A 82 0.11 -12.98 3.37
CA THR A 82 -0.16 -14.37 3.77
C THR A 82 0.04 -15.36 2.64
N ASP A 83 -0.33 -15.02 1.41
CA ASP A 83 -0.40 -15.99 0.32
C ASP A 83 0.87 -15.96 -0.55
N LYS A 84 1.51 -17.11 -0.70
CA LYS A 84 2.74 -17.26 -1.49
C LYS A 84 2.46 -17.19 -2.99
N TYR A 85 1.41 -17.84 -3.46
CA TYR A 85 1.07 -17.92 -4.88
C TYR A 85 0.61 -16.55 -5.39
N TYR A 86 -0.22 -15.87 -4.61
CA TYR A 86 -0.63 -14.50 -4.88
C TYR A 86 0.57 -13.56 -4.98
N ARG A 87 1.52 -13.64 -4.03
CA ARG A 87 2.76 -12.85 -4.07
C ARG A 87 3.61 -13.14 -5.30
N GLN A 88 3.77 -14.40 -5.69
CA GLN A 88 4.53 -14.77 -6.88
C GLN A 88 3.86 -14.30 -8.17
N HIS A 89 2.54 -14.42 -8.27
CA HIS A 89 1.77 -13.88 -9.38
C HIS A 89 1.94 -12.35 -9.46
N LEU A 90 1.80 -11.67 -8.33
CA LEU A 90 1.94 -10.23 -8.24
C LEU A 90 3.34 -9.76 -8.64
N PHE A 91 4.39 -10.43 -8.15
CA PHE A 91 5.77 -10.16 -8.53
C PHE A 91 5.98 -10.29 -10.05
N ARG A 92 5.42 -11.32 -10.70
CA ARG A 92 5.52 -11.49 -12.15
C ARG A 92 4.75 -10.40 -12.91
N SER A 93 3.51 -10.13 -12.52
CA SER A 93 2.65 -9.12 -13.16
C SER A 93 3.28 -7.72 -13.04
N THR A 94 3.70 -7.35 -11.84
CA THR A 94 4.29 -6.03 -11.59
C THR A 94 5.65 -5.87 -12.25
N LEU A 95 6.48 -6.92 -12.34
CA LEU A 95 7.77 -6.85 -13.03
C LEU A 95 7.59 -6.51 -14.52
N ILE A 96 6.61 -7.13 -15.19
CA ILE A 96 6.29 -6.84 -16.60
C ILE A 96 5.90 -5.36 -16.77
N MET A 97 5.12 -4.82 -15.84
CA MET A 97 4.69 -3.42 -15.88
C MET A 97 5.83 -2.44 -15.50
N ALA A 98 6.70 -2.84 -14.57
CA ALA A 98 7.80 -2.04 -14.06
C ALA A 98 9.01 -1.96 -15.00
N VAL A 99 9.11 -2.79 -16.05
CA VAL A 99 10.22 -2.75 -17.04
C VAL A 99 10.46 -1.33 -17.60
N LYS A 100 9.42 -0.49 -17.61
CA LYS A 100 9.48 0.90 -18.09
C LYS A 100 10.19 1.86 -17.13
N ASP A 101 10.39 1.50 -15.86
CA ASP A 101 10.97 2.37 -14.83
C ASP A 101 11.92 1.61 -13.89
N PHE A 102 13.21 1.93 -13.96
CA PHE A 102 14.25 1.34 -13.13
C PHE A 102 14.06 1.58 -11.63
N ALA A 103 13.56 2.76 -11.23
CA ALA A 103 13.32 3.07 -9.81
C ALA A 103 12.25 2.16 -9.23
N MET A 104 11.23 1.84 -10.03
CA MET A 104 10.15 0.94 -9.67
C MET A 104 10.63 -0.52 -9.57
N ILE A 105 11.46 -0.98 -10.52
CA ILE A 105 12.09 -2.31 -10.43
C ILE A 105 12.92 -2.44 -9.15
N LYS A 106 13.73 -1.43 -8.84
CA LYS A 106 14.53 -1.41 -7.61
C LYS A 106 13.66 -1.50 -6.37
N TRP A 107 12.55 -0.74 -6.31
CA TRP A 107 11.58 -0.82 -5.22
C TRP A 107 10.98 -2.22 -5.09
N PHE A 108 10.56 -2.84 -6.20
CA PHE A 108 10.00 -4.20 -6.19
C PHE A 108 11.00 -5.25 -5.71
N CYS A 109 12.24 -5.21 -6.20
CA CYS A 109 13.30 -6.13 -5.77
C CYS A 109 13.61 -6.01 -4.27
N GLN A 110 13.53 -4.79 -3.72
CA GLN A 110 13.72 -4.56 -2.28
C GLN A 110 12.57 -5.13 -1.45
N LYS A 111 11.31 -4.93 -1.85
CA LYS A 111 10.14 -5.37 -1.09
C LYS A 111 9.83 -6.87 -1.25
N PHE A 112 10.17 -7.45 -2.41
CA PHE A 112 9.93 -8.87 -2.73
C PHE A 112 11.22 -9.70 -2.75
N SER A 113 12.21 -9.36 -1.93
CA SER A 113 13.51 -10.05 -1.87
C SER A 113 13.43 -11.56 -1.59
N ASP A 114 12.31 -12.03 -1.03
CA ASP A 114 12.08 -13.45 -0.76
C ASP A 114 11.54 -14.19 -1.99
N CYS A 115 10.86 -13.49 -2.90
CA CYS A 115 10.35 -14.09 -4.15
C CYS A 115 11.46 -14.27 -5.19
N SER A 116 12.44 -13.37 -5.26
CA SER A 116 13.58 -13.49 -6.19
C SER A 116 14.48 -14.68 -5.89
N LYS A 117 14.63 -15.06 -4.61
CA LYS A 117 15.42 -16.24 -4.18
C LYS A 117 14.84 -17.57 -4.67
N THR A 118 13.52 -17.65 -4.86
CA THR A 118 12.85 -18.88 -5.33
C THR A 118 13.02 -19.17 -6.82
N LEU A 119 13.52 -18.20 -7.61
CA LEU A 119 13.77 -18.40 -9.05
C LEU A 119 15.18 -18.88 -9.36
N SER A 120 16.08 -18.91 -8.38
CA SER A 120 17.49 -19.29 -8.57
C SER A 120 17.80 -20.75 -8.21
N GLN A 121 16.78 -21.57 -7.96
CA GLN A 121 16.90 -22.99 -7.58
C GLN A 121 16.26 -23.95 -8.58
N LYS A 122 16.06 -23.55 -9.84
CA LYS A 122 15.53 -24.44 -10.88
C LYS A 122 16.41 -24.47 -12.11
#